data_AF-A0A8E2AY73-F1
#
_entry.id   AF-A0A8E2AY73-F1
#
_cell.length_a   1.000
_cell.length_b   1.000
_cell.length_c   1.000
_cell.angle_alpha   90.00
_cell.angle_beta   90.00
_cell.angle_gamma   90.00
#
_symmetry.space_group_name_H-M   'P 1'
#
loop_
_entity.id
_entity.type
_entity.pdbx_description
1 polymer ?
#
loop_
_entity_poly.entity_id
_entity_poly.type
_entity_poly.pdbx_seq_one_letter_code
_entity_poly.pdbx_strand_id
1 'polypeptide(L)' 'MQGYQLPQEMTDTIIDFLHDDAAALRSCSLTCRTWLVRSRHHLFSEIKLQGGTASIALFARLLSFAPHLAPYV' A
#
# COMPACT_ATOMS: atom_id res chain seq x y z
N MET A 1 28.80 10.19 12.26
CA MET A 1 28.63 8.74 12.08
C MET A 1 27.79 8.52 10.84
N GLN A 2 28.38 8.14 9.71
CA GLN A 2 27.63 7.83 8.50
C GLN A 2 26.96 6.46 8.71
N GLY A 3 25.66 6.47 9.00
CA GLY A 3 24.87 5.25 8.96
C GLY A 3 24.80 4.78 7.51
N TYR A 4 25.25 3.56 7.25
CA TYR A 4 25.12 2.94 5.95
C TYR A 4 23.62 2.73 5.68
N GLN A 5 23.01 3.61 4.87
CA GLN A 5 21.63 3.45 4.46
C GLN A 5 21.58 2.48 3.29
N LEU A 6 20.77 1.44 3.42
CA LEU A 6 20.52 0.52 2.32
C LEU A 6 19.90 1.31 1.15
N PRO A 7 20.35 1.10 -0.09
CA PRO A 7 19.72 1.70 -1.26
C PRO A 7 18.22 1.40 -1.31
N GLN A 8 17.42 2.37 -1.74
CA GLN A 8 15.96 2.22 -1.78
C GLN A 8 15.52 1.04 -2.66
N GLU A 9 16.22 0.78 -3.77
CA GLU A 9 15.94 -0.35 -4.66
C GLU A 9 16.01 -1.71 -3.93
N MET A 10 16.93 -1.85 -2.97
CA MET A 10 17.04 -3.07 -2.18
C MET A 10 15.89 -3.21 -1.19
N THR A 11 15.50 -2.13 -0.53
CA THR A 11 14.31 -2.15 0.35
C THR A 11 13.05 -2.42 -0.45
N ASP A 12 12.90 -1.82 -1.63
CA ASP A 12 11.74 -2.01 -2.48
C ASP A 12 11.64 -3.47 -2.96
N THR A 13 12.78 -4.06 -3.35
CA THR A 13 12.86 -5.48 -3.73
C THR A 13 12.44 -6.41 -2.58
N ILE A 14 12.88 -6.14 -1.34
CA ILE A 14 12.47 -6.92 -0.17
C ILE A 14 10.94 -6.86 0.02
N ILE A 15 10.36 -5.65 -0.09
CA ILE A 15 8.93 -5.45 0.07
C ILE A 15 8.13 -6.08 -1.08
N ASP A 16 8.68 -6.12 -2.30
CA ASP A 16 8.05 -6.78 -3.46
C ASP A 16 7.87 -8.28 -3.27
N PHE A 17 8.77 -8.94 -2.55
CA PHE A 17 8.60 -10.35 -2.19
C PHE A 17 7.44 -10.62 -1.22
N LEU A 18 6.88 -9.57 -0.59
CA LEU A 18 5.75 -9.68 0.35
C LEU A 18 4.39 -9.34 -0.29
N HIS A 19 4.32 -9.21 -1.62
CA HIS A 19 3.13 -8.71 -2.34
C HIS A 19 1.82 -9.45 -2.00
N ASP A 20 1.88 -10.73 -1.61
CA ASP A 20 0.75 -11.57 -1.25
C ASP A 20 0.50 -11.69 0.28
N ASP A 21 1.43 -11.20 1.11
CA ASP A 21 1.30 -11.20 2.58
C ASP A 21 0.92 -9.81 3.12
N ALA A 22 -0.39 -9.55 3.15
CA ALA A 22 -0.94 -8.31 3.68
C ALA A 22 -0.58 -8.07 5.17
N ALA A 23 -0.35 -9.12 5.97
CA ALA A 23 0.01 -8.96 7.38
C ALA A 23 1.46 -8.49 7.53
N ALA A 24 2.38 -9.08 6.75
CA ALA A 24 3.77 -8.64 6.67
C ALA A 24 3.87 -7.22 6.10
N LEU A 25 3.14 -6.90 5.03
CA LEU A 25 3.12 -5.57 4.44
C LEU A 25 2.61 -4.49 5.42
N ARG A 26 1.57 -4.79 6.22
CA ARG A 26 1.10 -3.88 7.28
C ARG A 26 2.19 -3.62 8.31
N SER A 27 2.87 -4.67 8.75
CA SER A 27 3.99 -4.54 9.69
C SER A 27 5.11 -3.68 9.09
N CYS A 28 5.49 -3.93 7.83
CA CYS A 28 6.49 -3.16 7.10
C CYS A 28 6.13 -1.68 6.94
N SER A 29 4.85 -1.37 6.72
CA SER A 29 4.38 0.01 6.59
C SER A 29 4.58 0.84 7.87
N LEU A 30 4.75 0.19 9.02
CA LEU A 30 4.92 0.85 10.33
C LEU A 30 6.38 0.95 10.79
N THR A 31 7.34 0.34 10.09
CA THR A 31 8.74 0.32 10.52
C THR A 31 9.46 1.65 10.24
N CYS A 32 9.39 2.13 9.00
CA CYS A 32 10.05 3.38 8.59
C CYS A 32 9.42 3.98 7.32
N ARG A 33 9.75 5.25 7.02
CA ARG A 33 9.24 5.95 5.83
C ARG A 33 9.69 5.31 4.51
N THR A 34 10.89 4.73 4.48
CA THR A 34 11.44 4.08 3.29
C THR A 34 10.59 2.88 2.87
N TRP A 35 10.07 2.10 3.84
CA TRP A 35 9.24 0.92 3.55
C TRP A 35 7.78 1.28 3.31
N LEU A 36 7.31 2.38 3.91
CA LEU A 36 5.92 2.83 3.85
C LEU A 36 5.35 2.94 2.43
N VAL A 37 6.09 3.56 1.50
CA VAL A 37 5.58 3.82 0.14
C VAL A 37 5.34 2.51 -0.60
N ARG A 38 6.32 1.61 -0.61
CA ARG A 38 6.23 0.33 -1.32
C ARG A 38 5.23 -0.62 -0.64
N SER A 39 5.18 -0.65 0.69
CA SER A 39 4.18 -1.47 1.40
C SER A 39 2.75 -1.00 1.12
N ARG A 40 2.50 0.32 1.08
CA ARG A 40 1.18 0.86 0.73
C ARG A 40 0.80 0.54 -0.71
N HIS A 41 1.75 0.64 -1.64
CA HIS A 41 1.51 0.25 -3.02
C HIS A 41 0.95 -1.17 -3.12
N HIS A 42 1.56 -2.16 -2.45
CA HIS A 42 1.04 -3.53 -2.44
C HIS A 42 -0.24 -3.72 -1.61
N LEU A 43 -0.39 -2.99 -0.50
CA LEU A 43 -1.61 -3.09 0.33
C LEU A 43 -2.86 -2.57 -0.36
N PHE A 44 -2.70 -1.63 -1.28
CA PHE A 44 -3.81 -1.00 -2.00
C PHE A 44 -3.86 -1.36 -3.48
N SER A 45 -2.95 -2.20 -3.98
CA SER A 45 -2.98 -2.67 -5.38
C SER A 45 -4.20 -3.54 -5.71
N GLU A 46 -4.84 -4.13 -4.70
CA GLU A 46 -6.07 -4.90 -4.85
C GLU A 46 -7.08 -4.51 -3.75
N ILE A 47 -8.25 -4.02 -4.15
CA ILE A 47 -9.37 -3.77 -3.24
C ILE A 47 -10.48 -4.80 -3.46
N LYS A 48 -10.74 -5.59 -2.41
CA LYS A 48 -11.84 -6.56 -2.39
C LYS A 48 -13.08 -5.91 -1.79
N LEU A 49 -14.04 -5.55 -2.64
CA LEU A 49 -15.34 -5.04 -2.20
C LEU A 49 -16.29 -6.18 -1.85
N GLN A 50 -16.64 -6.29 -0.57
CA GLN A 50 -17.68 -7.21 -0.09
C GLN A 50 -19.01 -6.44 0.00
N GLY A 51 -20.14 -7.07 -0.37
CA GLY A 51 -21.47 -6.45 -0.22
C GLY A 51 -22.16 -5.97 -1.50
N GLY A 52 -21.71 -6.39 -2.68
CA GLY A 52 -22.43 -6.19 -3.95
C GLY A 52 -22.50 -4.73 -4.41
N THR A 53 -23.60 -4.34 -5.06
CA THR A 53 -23.73 -3.03 -5.72
C THR A 53 -23.62 -1.84 -4.76
N ALA A 54 -24.02 -2.01 -3.50
CA ALA A 54 -23.97 -0.95 -2.49
C ALA A 54 -22.52 -0.55 -2.13
N SER A 55 -21.61 -1.52 -1.99
CA SER A 55 -20.20 -1.23 -1.68
C SER A 55 -19.45 -0.62 -2.85
N ILE A 56 -19.80 -0.98 -4.09
CA ILE A 56 -19.30 -0.32 -5.30
C ILE A 56 -19.74 1.16 -5.33
N ALA A 57 -21.02 1.43 -5.07
CA ALA A 57 -21.52 2.81 -5.04
C ALA A 57 -20.86 3.65 -3.93
N LEU A 58 -20.63 3.06 -2.76
CA LEU A 58 -19.92 3.71 -1.66
C LEU A 58 -18.46 4.01 -2.04
N PHE A 59 -17.77 3.05 -2.65
CA PHE A 59 -16.38 3.22 -3.09
C PHE A 59 -16.25 4.29 -4.17
N ALA A 60 -17.14 4.29 -5.18
CA ALA A 60 -17.20 5.34 -6.19
C ALA A 60 -17.45 6.72 -5.57
N ARG A 61 -18.32 6.80 -4.55
CA ARG A 61 -18.55 8.03 -3.79
C ARG A 61 -17.33 8.46 -2.98
N LEU A 62 -16.59 7.51 -2.38
CA LEU A 62 -15.34 7.83 -1.67
C LEU A 62 -14.32 8.45 -2.63
N LEU A 63 -14.15 7.86 -3.82
CA LEU A 63 -13.23 8.38 -4.84
C LEU A 63 -13.63 9.76 -5.35
N SER A 64 -14.93 10.07 -5.46
CA SER A 64 -15.37 11.41 -5.85
C SER A 64 -15.07 12.47 -4.78
N PHE A 65 -15.14 12.12 -3.48
CA PHE A 65 -14.79 13.01 -2.38
C PHE A 65 -13.28 13.11 -2.11
N ALA A 66 -12.51 12.07 -2.43
CA ALA A 66 -11.07 11.98 -2.18
C ALA A 66 -10.30 11.50 -3.43
N PRO A 67 -10.25 12.31 -4.50
CA PRO A 67 -9.66 11.90 -5.78
C PRO A 67 -8.15 11.63 -5.70
N HIS A 68 -7.46 12.22 -4.71
CA HIS A 68 -6.04 11.97 -4.46
C HIS A 68 -5.74 10.54 -3.99
N LEU A 69 -6.76 9.76 -3.60
CA LEU A 69 -6.61 8.35 -3.27
C LEU A 69 -6.64 7.44 -4.50
N ALA A 70 -7.24 7.89 -5.61
CA ALA A 70 -7.41 7.08 -6.83
C ALA A 70 -6.09 6.51 -7.41
N PRO A 71 -4.95 7.22 -7.40
CA PRO A 71 -3.68 6.65 -7.88
C PRO A 71 -3.13 5.50 -7.02
N TYR A 72 -3.70 5.28 -5.83
CA TYR A 72 -3.24 4.27 -4.89
C TYR A 72 -4.13 3.03 -4.85
N VAL A 73 -5.28 3.01 -5.54
CA VAL A 73 -6.33 1.99 -5.38
C VAL A 73 -6.85 1.43 -6.70
#